data_AF-A0A1R3L081-F1
#
_entry.id   AF-A0A1R3L081-F1
#
_cell.length_a   1.000
_cell.length_b   1.000
_cell.length_c   1.000
_cell.angle_alpha   90.00
_cell.angle_beta   90.00
_cell.angle_gamma   90.00
#
_symmetry.space_group_name_H-M   'P 1'
#
loop_
_entity.id
_entity.type
_entity.pdbx_description
1 polymer ?
#
loop_
_entity_poly.entity_id
_entity_poly.type
_entity_poly.pdbx_seq_one_letter_code
_entity_poly.pdbx_strand_id
1 'polypeptide(L)'
;MVLEYLEAEFYLFGALGKGLDNIEPSFAQGGPPPVGGQVANLDPKTRRLIEEFAYQEIGHIRAIVKAEGGFPRPLLNISKEVFATIVNQALNTTLSPPFNPYANPLNYILASYIIPYVGLVGYVGTIPNLVRRDSRAVRT
;
A
#
# COMPACT_ATOMS: atom_id res chain seq x y z
N MET A 1 -9.43 5.16 -2.28
CA MET A 1 -9.27 4.28 -3.44
C MET A 1 -8.68 2.96 -2.95
N VAL A 2 -8.55 1.97 -3.82
CA VAL A 2 -7.95 0.66 -3.45
C VAL A 2 -6.47 0.81 -3.07
N LEU A 3 -5.79 1.87 -3.56
CA LEU A 3 -4.37 2.09 -3.35
C LEU A 3 -3.99 2.39 -1.91
N GLU A 4 -4.75 3.24 -1.21
CA GLU A 4 -4.43 3.64 0.16
C GLU A 4 -4.50 2.44 1.12
N TYR A 5 -5.43 1.50 0.86
CA TYR A 5 -5.43 0.23 1.57
C TYR A 5 -4.19 -0.62 1.25
N LEU A 6 -3.77 -0.68 -0.02
CA LEU A 6 -2.58 -1.43 -0.42
C LEU A 6 -1.33 -0.90 0.26
N GLU A 7 -1.13 0.43 0.23
CA GLU A 7 0.03 1.08 0.82
C GLU A 7 0.01 0.99 2.36
N ALA A 8 -1.13 1.30 2.99
CA ALA A 8 -1.27 1.17 4.45
C ALA A 8 -0.96 -0.25 4.93
N GLU A 9 -1.56 -1.27 4.32
CA GLU A 9 -1.32 -2.66 4.71
C GLU A 9 0.14 -3.07 4.46
N PHE A 10 0.70 -2.74 3.29
CA PHE A 10 2.08 -3.09 2.97
C PHE A 10 3.08 -2.48 3.96
N TYR A 11 2.94 -1.18 4.27
CA TYR A 11 3.82 -0.46 5.20
C TYR A 11 3.64 -0.92 6.65
N LEU A 12 2.39 -1.12 7.09
CA LEU A 12 2.10 -1.62 8.44
C LEU A 12 2.71 -3.01 8.66
N PHE A 13 2.53 -3.94 7.73
CA PHE A 13 3.16 -5.26 7.83
C PHE A 13 4.68 -5.16 7.80
N GLY A 14 5.25 -4.38 6.89
CA GLY A 14 6.70 -4.24 6.78
C GLY A 14 7.36 -3.68 8.04
N ALA A 15 6.78 -2.65 8.65
CA ALA A 15 7.33 -2.02 9.84
C ALA A 15 7.01 -2.77 11.14
N LEU A 16 5.74 -3.19 11.30
CA LEU A 16 5.16 -3.62 12.58
C LEU A 16 4.72 -5.10 12.60
N GLY A 17 4.59 -5.75 11.44
CA GLY A 17 4.13 -7.14 11.35
C GLY A 17 2.64 -7.36 11.56
N LYS A 18 1.87 -6.28 11.55
CA LYS A 18 0.42 -6.26 11.77
C LYS A 18 -0.22 -5.31 10.78
N GLY A 19 -1.48 -5.52 10.43
CA GLY A 19 -2.22 -4.72 9.45
C GLY A 19 -3.21 -3.74 10.08
N LEU A 20 -4.12 -3.20 9.28
CA LEU A 20 -5.17 -2.29 9.76
C LEU A 20 -6.05 -2.93 10.84
N ASP A 21 -6.26 -4.25 10.78
CA ASP A 21 -7.06 -5.01 11.76
C ASP A 21 -6.52 -4.94 13.20
N ASN A 22 -5.27 -4.47 13.37
CA ASN A 22 -4.67 -4.28 14.68
C ASN A 22 -4.45 -2.80 15.04
N ILE A 23 -4.42 -1.91 14.06
CA ILE A 23 -4.08 -0.49 14.24
C ILE A 23 -5.33 0.39 14.23
N GLU A 24 -6.20 0.21 13.24
CA GLU A 24 -7.45 0.94 13.08
C GLU A 24 -8.50 0.03 12.43
N PRO A 25 -9.05 -0.95 13.18
CA PRO A 25 -9.89 -2.01 12.60
C PRO A 25 -11.18 -1.47 11.98
N SER A 26 -11.65 -0.31 12.46
CA SER A 26 -12.85 0.36 11.94
C SER A 26 -12.71 0.72 10.45
N PHE A 27 -11.48 0.95 9.98
CA PHE A 27 -11.21 1.30 8.58
C PHE A 27 -11.28 0.10 7.64
N ALA A 28 -11.23 -1.14 8.13
CA ALA A 28 -11.45 -2.29 7.25
C ALA A 28 -12.88 -2.35 6.71
N GLN A 29 -13.86 -1.77 7.43
CA GLN A 29 -15.29 -1.77 7.09
C GLN A 29 -15.83 -3.16 6.67
N GLY A 30 -15.42 -4.21 7.38
CA GLY A 30 -15.81 -5.60 7.10
C GLY A 30 -15.07 -6.29 5.95
N GLY A 31 -14.11 -5.60 5.32
CA GLY A 31 -13.24 -6.17 4.28
C GLY A 31 -12.24 -7.20 4.82
N PRO A 32 -11.84 -8.20 4.02
CA PRO A 32 -10.95 -9.27 4.47
C PRO A 32 -9.51 -8.78 4.68
N PRO A 33 -8.72 -9.40 5.59
CA PRO A 33 -7.31 -9.08 5.78
C PRO A 33 -6.48 -9.31 4.51
N PRO A 34 -5.35 -8.60 4.34
CA PRO A 34 -4.44 -8.87 3.24
C PRO A 34 -3.75 -10.23 3.40
N VAL A 35 -3.31 -10.79 2.29
CA VAL A 35 -2.57 -12.06 2.24
C VAL A 35 -1.08 -11.78 2.03
N GLY A 36 -0.24 -12.55 2.72
CA GLY A 36 1.20 -12.59 2.45
C GLY A 36 2.03 -11.46 3.05
N GLY A 37 1.43 -10.59 3.88
CA GLY A 37 2.14 -9.56 4.62
C GLY A 37 3.17 -10.16 5.58
N GLN A 38 4.35 -9.54 5.65
CA GLN A 38 5.47 -9.99 6.48
C GLN A 38 6.20 -8.80 7.11
N VAL A 39 6.79 -9.03 8.28
CA VAL A 39 7.78 -8.09 8.84
C VAL A 39 8.97 -8.02 7.90
N ALA A 40 9.32 -6.82 7.46
CA ALA A 40 10.50 -6.61 6.64
C ALA A 40 11.76 -6.58 7.51
N ASN A 41 12.86 -7.12 6.96
CA ASN A 41 14.18 -7.02 7.56
C ASN A 41 14.75 -5.62 7.33
N LEU A 42 14.27 -4.64 8.12
CA LEU A 42 14.65 -3.23 8.04
C LEU A 42 15.59 -2.85 9.19
N ASP A 43 16.56 -1.98 8.88
CA ASP A 43 17.34 -1.30 9.91
C ASP A 43 16.45 -0.33 10.72
N PRO A 44 16.85 0.08 11.94
CA PRO A 44 16.01 0.89 12.81
C PRO A 44 15.61 2.26 12.24
N LYS A 45 16.40 2.86 11.34
CA LYS A 45 16.04 4.14 10.74
C LYS A 45 15.01 3.92 9.63
N THR A 46 15.26 2.97 8.74
CA THR A 46 14.31 2.65 7.66
C THR A 46 12.98 2.15 8.22
N ARG A 47 12.98 1.33 9.28
CA ARG A 47 11.75 0.86 9.92
C ARG A 47 10.86 2.01 10.40
N ARG A 48 11.45 3.02 11.06
CA ARG A 48 10.70 4.20 11.53
C ARG A 48 10.12 5.01 10.37
N LEU A 49 10.90 5.17 9.30
CA LEU A 49 10.41 5.84 8.09
C LEU A 49 9.22 5.09 7.46
N ILE A 50 9.30 3.76 7.34
CA ILE A 50 8.18 2.95 6.81
C ILE A 50 6.97 3.01 7.74
N GLU A 51 7.17 3.07 9.05
CA GLU A 51 6.09 3.27 10.01
C GLU A 51 5.40 4.63 9.82
N GLU A 52 6.17 5.70 9.58
CA GLU A 52 5.62 7.03 9.24
C GLU A 52 4.79 6.98 7.96
N PHE A 53 5.26 6.28 6.92
CA PHE A 53 4.47 6.10 5.68
C PHE A 53 3.16 5.37 5.97
N ALA A 54 3.19 4.33 6.80
CA ALA A 54 1.99 3.60 7.19
C ALA A 54 0.94 4.52 7.85
N TYR A 55 1.37 5.39 8.76
CA TYR A 55 0.47 6.34 9.42
C TYR A 55 -0.07 7.42 8.48
N GLN A 56 0.72 7.84 7.50
CA GLN A 56 0.26 8.76 6.46
C GLN A 56 -0.90 8.15 5.66
N GLU A 57 -0.78 6.89 5.26
CA GLU A 57 -1.83 6.21 4.49
C GLU A 57 -3.09 5.92 5.31
N ILE A 58 -2.96 5.63 6.60
CA ILE A 58 -4.11 5.63 7.53
C ILE A 58 -4.80 6.99 7.54
N GLY A 59 -4.03 8.09 7.51
CA GLY A 59 -4.55 9.45 7.38
C GLY A 59 -5.35 9.67 6.10
N HIS A 60 -4.87 9.15 4.97
CA HIS A 60 -5.60 9.20 3.69
C HIS A 60 -6.91 8.42 3.75
N ILE A 61 -6.90 7.19 4.28
CA ILE A 61 -8.13 6.39 4.48
C ILE A 61 -9.12 7.15 5.37
N ARG A 62 -8.65 7.74 6.48
CA ARG A 62 -9.49 8.57 7.36
C ARG A 62 -10.14 9.73 6.61
N ALA A 63 -9.39 10.43 5.77
CA ALA A 63 -9.92 11.54 4.98
C ALA A 63 -11.03 11.08 4.03
N ILE A 64 -10.86 9.92 3.39
CA ILE A 64 -11.86 9.31 2.50
C ILE A 64 -13.11 8.89 3.29
N VAL A 65 -12.94 8.21 4.42
CA VAL A 65 -14.05 7.80 5.30
C VAL A 65 -14.85 9.01 5.75
N LYS A 66 -14.18 10.10 6.14
CA LYS A 66 -14.84 11.33 6.56
C LYS A 66 -15.58 12.04 5.42
N ALA A 67 -15.04 12.01 4.20
CA ALA A 67 -15.62 12.72 3.07
C ALA A 67 -16.78 11.94 2.42
N GLU A 68 -16.60 10.63 2.24
CA GLU A 68 -17.46 9.80 1.38
C GLU A 68 -18.06 8.58 2.11
N GLY A 69 -17.83 8.43 3.43
CA GLY A 69 -18.23 7.26 4.21
C GLY A 69 -17.28 6.06 4.09
N GLY A 70 -16.37 6.10 3.11
CA GLY A 70 -15.41 5.01 2.85
C GLY A 70 -16.05 3.84 2.12
N PHE A 71 -15.30 2.75 2.02
CA PHE A 71 -15.78 1.49 1.46
C PHE A 71 -14.99 0.32 2.05
N PRO A 72 -15.54 -0.91 2.05
CA PRO A 72 -14.86 -2.10 2.55
C PRO A 72 -13.47 -2.29 1.94
N ARG A 73 -12.46 -2.57 2.79
CA ARG A 73 -11.11 -2.91 2.34
C ARG A 73 -11.19 -4.06 1.33
N PRO A 74 -10.59 -3.94 0.13
CA PRO A 74 -10.55 -5.03 -0.84
C PRO A 74 -9.60 -6.14 -0.38
N LEU A 75 -9.75 -7.34 -0.94
CA LEU A 75 -8.74 -8.39 -0.73
C LEU A 75 -7.44 -8.00 -1.45
N LEU A 76 -6.37 -7.87 -0.67
CA LEU A 76 -5.05 -7.47 -1.17
C LEU A 76 -4.08 -8.64 -1.04
N ASN A 77 -3.25 -8.84 -2.06
CA ASN A 77 -2.14 -9.79 -2.00
C ASN A 77 -0.82 -9.01 -2.03
N ILE A 78 -0.17 -8.94 -0.86
CA ILE A 78 1.11 -8.25 -0.65
C ILE A 78 2.24 -9.26 -0.45
N SER A 79 2.07 -10.49 -0.93
CA SER A 79 3.09 -11.53 -0.80
C SER A 79 4.32 -11.25 -1.64
N LYS A 80 5.49 -11.73 -1.18
CA LYS A 80 6.75 -11.60 -1.92
C LYS A 80 6.69 -12.22 -3.32
N GLU A 81 5.85 -13.24 -3.52
CA GLU A 81 5.65 -13.91 -4.81
C GLU A 81 5.02 -12.96 -5.84
N VAL A 82 4.04 -12.14 -5.44
CA VAL A 82 3.44 -11.13 -6.33
C VAL A 82 4.49 -10.11 -6.77
N PHE A 83 5.31 -9.62 -5.84
CA PHE A 83 6.40 -8.69 -6.17
C PHE A 83 7.45 -9.34 -7.07
N ALA A 84 7.81 -10.60 -6.82
CA ALA A 84 8.71 -11.35 -7.68
C ALA A 84 8.17 -11.46 -9.12
N THR A 85 6.88 -11.77 -9.29
CA THR A 85 6.23 -11.84 -10.60
C THR A 85 6.27 -10.48 -11.30
N ILE A 86 5.91 -9.40 -10.62
CA ILE A 86 5.92 -8.04 -11.19
C ILE A 86 7.33 -7.65 -11.65
N VAL A 87 8.34 -7.87 -10.81
CA VAL A 87 9.73 -7.51 -11.15
C VAL A 87 10.26 -8.37 -12.29
N ASN A 88 9.98 -9.68 -12.29
CA ASN A 88 10.37 -10.57 -13.38
C ASN A 88 9.74 -10.14 -14.73
N GLN A 89 8.45 -9.76 -14.71
CA GLN A 89 7.76 -9.25 -15.89
C GLN A 89 8.37 -7.93 -16.38
N ALA A 90 8.63 -6.99 -15.46
CA ALA A 90 9.22 -5.69 -15.80
C ALA A 90 10.63 -5.82 -16.39
N LEU A 91 11.41 -6.80 -15.92
CA LEU A 91 12.77 -7.06 -16.40
C LEU A 91 12.83 -8.07 -17.55
N ASN A 92 11.70 -8.65 -17.96
CA ASN A 92 11.60 -9.73 -18.93
C ASN A 92 12.58 -10.89 -18.66
N THR A 93 12.74 -11.26 -17.38
CA THR A 93 13.66 -12.31 -16.93
C THR A 93 13.17 -12.95 -15.62
N THR A 94 13.74 -14.09 -15.24
CA THR A 94 13.49 -14.71 -13.92
C THR A 94 14.70 -14.49 -13.02
N LEU A 95 14.54 -13.67 -11.98
CA LEU A 95 15.60 -13.43 -11.00
C LEU A 95 15.85 -14.66 -10.13
N SER A 96 17.13 -14.91 -9.82
CA SER A 96 17.58 -15.94 -8.88
C SER A 96 18.61 -15.33 -7.90
N PRO A 97 18.25 -15.13 -6.63
CA PRO A 97 16.95 -15.42 -6.02
C PRO A 97 15.84 -14.47 -6.52
N PRO A 98 14.55 -14.86 -6.40
CA PRO A 98 13.43 -13.98 -6.75
C PRO A 98 13.44 -12.69 -5.94
N PHE A 99 12.96 -11.59 -6.54
CA PHE A 99 12.82 -10.34 -5.81
C PHE A 99 11.89 -10.52 -4.61
N ASN A 100 12.37 -10.14 -3.43
CA ASN A 100 11.60 -10.22 -2.19
C ASN A 100 11.62 -8.83 -1.52
N PRO A 101 10.48 -8.15 -1.40
CA PRO A 101 10.41 -6.82 -0.78
C PRO A 101 10.83 -6.86 0.70
N TYR A 102 10.55 -7.95 1.41
CA TYR A 102 10.79 -8.06 2.85
C TYR A 102 12.23 -8.42 3.23
N ALA A 103 13.11 -8.65 2.26
CA ALA A 103 14.44 -9.23 2.50
C ALA A 103 15.45 -8.25 3.11
N ASN A 104 15.40 -6.96 2.74
CA ASN A 104 16.34 -5.94 3.18
C ASN A 104 15.78 -4.52 2.91
N PRO A 105 16.38 -3.45 3.48
CA PRO A 105 15.90 -2.07 3.28
C PRO A 105 15.82 -1.62 1.82
N LEU A 106 16.82 -1.97 1.00
CA LEU A 106 16.86 -1.55 -0.40
C LEU A 106 15.71 -2.16 -1.21
N ASN A 107 15.48 -3.46 -1.07
CA ASN A 107 14.36 -4.13 -1.73
C ASN A 107 13.02 -3.54 -1.28
N TYR A 108 12.87 -3.23 0.01
CA TYR A 108 11.63 -2.70 0.55
C TYR A 108 11.33 -1.30 0.02
N ILE A 109 12.35 -0.43 -0.05
CA ILE A 109 12.21 0.92 -0.63
C ILE A 109 11.92 0.84 -2.14
N LEU A 110 12.59 -0.06 -2.87
CA LEU A 110 12.28 -0.30 -4.29
C LEU A 110 10.83 -0.75 -4.51
N ALA A 111 10.35 -1.69 -3.68
CA ALA A 111 8.96 -2.12 -3.70
C ALA A 111 7.98 -0.98 -3.36
N SER A 112 8.35 -0.13 -2.40
CA SER A 112 7.60 1.08 -2.03
C SER A 112 7.54 2.10 -3.16
N TYR A 113 8.48 2.07 -4.13
CA TYR A 113 8.42 2.91 -5.32
C TYR A 113 7.60 2.28 -6.46
N ILE A 114 7.53 0.94 -6.53
CA ILE A 114 6.73 0.21 -7.52
C ILE A 114 5.23 0.43 -7.27
N ILE A 115 4.78 0.41 -6.00
CA ILE A 115 3.35 0.53 -5.64
C ILE A 115 2.73 1.87 -6.12
N PRO A 116 3.31 3.04 -5.82
CA PRO A 116 2.80 4.33 -6.30
C PRO A 116 2.82 4.45 -7.81
N TYR A 117 3.75 3.82 -8.53
CA TYR A 117 3.79 3.91 -9.99
C TYR A 117 2.59 3.19 -10.65
N VAL A 118 2.16 2.06 -10.09
CA VAL A 118 0.90 1.40 -10.48
C VAL A 118 -0.31 2.22 -10.02
N GLY A 119 -0.23 2.85 -8.84
CA GLY A 119 -1.24 3.76 -8.31
C GLY A 119 -1.45 5.03 -9.16
N LEU A 120 -0.38 5.61 -9.71
CA LEU A 120 -0.42 6.82 -10.55
C LEU A 120 -1.20 6.58 -11.84
N VAL A 121 -1.04 5.41 -12.46
CA VAL A 121 -1.86 5.01 -13.62
C VAL A 121 -3.34 4.92 -13.21
N GLY A 122 -3.62 4.39 -12.01
CA GLY A 122 -4.95 4.39 -11.44
C GLY A 122 -5.52 5.80 -11.26
N TYR A 123 -4.79 6.69 -10.58
CA TYR A 123 -5.21 8.07 -10.35
C TYR A 123 -5.45 8.82 -11.66
N VAL A 124 -4.47 8.83 -12.57
CA VAL A 124 -4.60 9.50 -13.88
C VAL A 124 -5.77 8.91 -14.67
N GLY A 125 -5.96 7.59 -14.62
CA GLY A 125 -7.10 6.91 -15.24
C GLY A 125 -8.45 7.27 -14.60
N THR A 126 -8.48 7.69 -13.34
CA THR A 126 -9.71 8.13 -12.65
C THR A 126 -10.04 9.62 -12.84
N ILE A 127 -9.07 10.46 -13.26
CA ILE A 127 -9.28 11.90 -13.49
C ILE A 127 -10.51 12.20 -14.38
N PRO A 128 -10.72 11.50 -15.53
CA PRO A 128 -11.89 11.73 -16.37
C PRO A 128 -13.23 11.47 -15.65
N ASN A 129 -13.23 10.62 -14.61
CA ASN A 129 -14.42 10.26 -13.85
C ASN A 129 -14.72 11.24 -12.70
N LEU A 130 -13.84 12.21 -12.42
CA LEU A 130 -14.06 13.26 -11.42
C LEU A 130 -14.95 14.37 -12.00
N VAL A 131 -16.26 14.20 -11.89
CA VAL A 131 -17.26 15.09 -12.51
C VAL A 131 -17.82 16.17 -11.59
N ARG A 132 -17.69 16.04 -10.27
CA ARG A 132 -18.22 17.03 -9.30
C ARG A 132 -17.15 18.04 -8.86
N ARG A 133 -17.59 19.25 -8.52
CA ARG A 133 -16.72 20.35 -8.05
C ARG A 133 -15.94 19.97 -6.79
N ASP A 134 -16.62 19.28 -5.87
CA ASP A 134 -16.04 18.82 -4.60
C ASP A 134 -14.98 17.74 -4.80
N SER A 135 -15.12 16.92 -5.85
CA SER A 135 -14.13 15.89 -6.22
C SER A 135 -12.83 16.46 -6.78
N ARG A 136 -12.80 17.76 -7.12
CA ARG A 136 -11.62 18.48 -7.63
C ARG A 136 -11.10 19.53 -6.65
N ALA A 137 -11.75 19.69 -5.50
CA ALA A 137 -11.38 20.70 -4.53
C ALA A 137 -10.20 20.22 -3.67
N VAL A 138 -9.11 20.99 -3.68
CA VAL A 138 -8.07 20.85 -2.66
C VAL A 138 -8.60 21.52 -1.41
N ARG A 139 -9.00 20.73 -0.41
CA ARG A 139 -9.46 21.25 0.88
C ARG A 139 -8.22 21.65 1.70
N THR A 140 -7.93 22.95 1.72
CA THR A 140 -6.94 23.60 2.59
C THR A 140 -7.41 23.66 4.04
#